data_AF-A0A7V2AM45-F1
#
_entry.id   AF-A0A7V2AM45-F1
#
_cell.length_a   1.000
_cell.length_b   1.000
_cell.length_c   1.000
_cell.angle_alpha   90.00
_cell.angle_beta   90.00
_cell.angle_gamma   90.00
#
_symmetry.space_group_name_H-M   'P 1'
#
loop_
_entity.id
_entity.type
_entity.pdbx_description
1 polymer ?
#
loop_
_entity_poly.entity_id
_entity_poly.type
_entity_poly.pdbx_seq_one_letter_code
_entity_poly.pdbx_strand_id
1 'polypeptide(L)' 'DVYAAGFLYGLTNDMPLDLCARIGGIAAAEIISHVGARPETELASLIENLLKDNC' A
#
# COMPACT_ATOMS: atom_id res chain seq x y z
N ASP A 1 -2.93 -0.58 -11.20
CA ASP A 1 -3.65 0.59 -10.64
C ASP A 1 -3.42 0.78 -9.16
N VAL A 2 -3.83 -0.17 -8.30
CA VAL A 2 -3.61 -0.06 -6.85
C VAL A 2 -2.14 -0.01 -6.43
N TYR A 3 -1.24 -0.69 -7.15
CA TYR A 3 0.20 -0.56 -6.93
C TYR A 3 0.68 0.89 -7.10
N ALA A 4 0.28 1.52 -8.20
CA ALA A 4 0.65 2.90 -8.50
C ALA A 4 0.02 3.88 -7.50
N ALA A 5 -1.22 3.63 -7.07
CA ALA A 5 -1.87 4.41 -6.01
C ALA A 5 -1.10 4.33 -4.68
N GLY A 6 -0.70 3.13 -4.25
CA GLY A 6 0.10 2.94 -3.04
C GLY A 6 1.50 3.57 -3.14
N PHE A 7 2.17 3.43 -4.29
CA PHE A 7 3.48 4.05 -4.52
C PHE A 7 3.40 5.58 -4.47
N LEU A 8 2.42 6.17 -5.17
CA LEU A 8 2.21 7.61 -5.18
C LEU A 8 1.81 8.13 -3.81
N TYR A 9 1.04 7.38 -3.03
CA TYR A 9 0.73 7.72 -1.64
C TYR A 9 2.02 7.91 -0.82
N GLY A 10 2.92 6.94 -0.83
CA GLY A 10 4.21 7.07 -0.14
C GLY A 10 5.03 8.26 -0.66
N LEU A 11 5.10 8.41 -1.98
CA LEU A 11 5.85 9.50 -2.62
C LEU A 11 5.33 10.89 -2.23
N THR A 12 4.00 11.07 -2.15
CA THR A 12 3.38 12.35 -1.75
C THR A 12 3.53 12.66 -0.26
N ASN A 13 3.93 11.68 0.56
CA ASN A 13 4.18 11.84 2.00
C ASN A 13 5.69 11.90 2.33
N ASP A 14 6.55 12.18 1.34
CA ASP A 14 8.03 12.23 1.49
C ASP A 14 8.63 10.93 2.09
N MET A 15 7.98 9.79 1.86
CA MET A 15 8.49 8.49 2.28
C MET A 15 9.65 8.04 1.40
N PRO A 16 10.60 7.24 1.93
CA PRO A 16 11.69 6.72 1.14
C PRO A 16 11.19 5.71 0.09
N LEU A 17 11.92 5.62 -1.04
CA LEU A 17 11.46 4.89 -2.24
C LEU A 17 11.24 3.39 -2.00
N ASP A 18 11.99 2.79 -1.09
CA ASP A 18 11.82 1.41 -0.64
C ASP A 18 10.48 1.22 0.07
N LEU A 19 10.06 2.18 0.89
CA LEU A 19 8.76 2.19 1.56
C LEU A 19 7.63 2.38 0.56
N CYS A 20 7.79 3.30 -0.40
CA CYS A 20 6.82 3.50 -1.49
C CYS A 20 6.58 2.20 -2.28
N ALA A 21 7.64 1.47 -2.60
CA ALA A 21 7.54 0.17 -3.28
C ALA A 21 6.83 -0.88 -2.43
N ARG A 22 7.09 -0.93 -1.10
CA ARG A 22 6.43 -1.84 -0.17
C ARG A 22 4.93 -1.53 -0.04
N ILE A 23 4.54 -0.26 0.10
CA ILE A 23 3.15 0.17 0.17
C ILE A 23 2.40 -0.23 -1.10
N GLY A 24 2.96 0.05 -2.28
CA GLY A 24 2.39 -0.37 -3.57
C GLY A 24 2.25 -1.89 -3.67
N GLY A 25 3.25 -2.64 -3.20
CA GLY A 25 3.25 -4.10 -3.18
C GLY A 25 2.13 -4.70 -2.32
N ILE A 26 1.94 -4.17 -1.10
CA ILE A 26 0.87 -4.60 -0.18
C ILE A 26 -0.50 -4.30 -0.81
N ALA A 27 -0.68 -3.09 -1.36
CA ALA A 27 -1.92 -2.70 -2.02
C ALA A 27 -2.26 -3.62 -3.21
N ALA A 28 -1.26 -4.03 -3.99
CA ALA A 28 -1.44 -4.97 -5.09
C ALA A 28 -1.74 -6.39 -4.61
N ALA A 29 -1.04 -6.86 -3.57
CA ALA A 29 -1.23 -8.19 -3.00
C ALA A 29 -2.65 -8.37 -2.47
N GLU A 30 -3.22 -7.36 -1.81
CA GLU A 30 -4.61 -7.38 -1.33
C GLU A 30 -5.60 -7.59 -2.48
N ILE A 31 -5.45 -6.83 -3.58
CA ILE A 31 -6.35 -6.92 -4.73
C ILE A 31 -6.18 -8.23 -5.49
N ILE A 32 -4.98 -8.80 -5.55
CA ILE A 32 -4.75 -10.11 -6.18
C ILE A 32 -5.31 -11.25 -5.31
N SER A 33 -5.35 -11.07 -3.99
CA SER A 33 -5.76 -12.13 -3.04
C SER A 33 -7.26 -12.34 -2.97
N HIS A 34 -8.08 -11.37 -3.43
CA HIS A 34 -9.53 -11.45 -3.43
C HIS A 34 -10.09 -11.40 -4.87
N VAL A 35 -11.16 -12.17 -5.16
CA VAL A 35 -11.81 -12.14 -6.48
C VAL A 35 -12.75 -10.93 -6.53
N GLY A 36 -12.24 -9.80 -7.03
CA GLY A 36 -13.02 -8.59 -7.25
C GLY A 36 -12.14 -7.33 -7.30
N ALA A 37 -12.54 -6.33 -8.10
CA ALA A 37 -11.78 -5.09 -8.25
C ALA A 37 -11.91 -4.11 -7.06
N ARG A 38 -12.73 -4.46 -6.05
CA ARG A 38 -13.02 -3.62 -4.90
C ARG A 38 -12.35 -4.23 -3.66
N PRO A 39 -11.42 -3.52 -3.00
CA PRO A 39 -10.85 -4.00 -1.76
C PRO A 39 -11.96 -4.18 -0.72
N GLU A 40 -12.01 -5.36 -0.08
CA GLU A 40 -12.92 -5.64 1.04
C GLU A 40 -12.40 -5.01 2.34
N THR A 41 -11.09 -4.77 2.41
CA THR A 41 -10.38 -4.21 3.57
C THR A 41 -9.87 -2.80 3.28
N GLU A 42 -9.88 -1.91 4.27
CA GLU A 42 -9.26 -0.58 4.11
C GLU A 42 -7.75 -0.71 3.92
N LEU A 43 -7.26 -0.26 2.75
CA LEU A 43 -5.83 -0.26 2.40
C LEU A 43 -4.95 0.45 3.44
N ALA A 44 -5.49 1.48 4.11
CA ALA A 44 -4.80 2.20 5.18
C ALA A 44 -4.46 1.29 6.37
N SER A 45 -5.35 0.37 6.73
CA SER A 45 -5.16 -0.57 7.84
C SER A 45 -4.09 -1.62 7.54
N LEU A 46 -3.90 -1.97 6.26
CA LEU A 46 -2.89 -2.94 5.83
C LEU A 46 -1.46 -2.37 5.90
N ILE A 47 -1.32 -1.06 5.70
CA ILE A 47 -0.02 -0.38 5.75
C ILE A 47 0.28 0.21 7.13
N GLU A 48 -0.68 0.21 8.06
CA GLU A 48 -0.51 0.78 9.41
C GLU A 48 0.66 0.12 10.17
N ASN A 49 0.80 -1.20 10.09
CA ASN A 49 1.92 -1.93 10.70
C ASN A 49 3.25 -1.54 10.04
N LEU A 50 3.25 -1.39 8.71
CA LEU A 50 4.44 -0.97 7.97
C LEU A 50 4.87 0.46 8.36
N LEU A 51 3.93 1.35 8.62
CA LEU A 51 4.21 2.72 9.04
C LEU A 51 4.72 2.78 10.48
N LYS A 52 4.18 1.95 11.39
CA LYS A 52 4.65 1.85 12.78
C LYS A 52 6.07 1.31 12.90
N ASP A 53 6.46 0.39 12.04
CA ASP A 53 7.81 -0.20 12.04
C ASP A 53 8.91 0.75 11.53
N ASN A 54 8.54 1.87 10.89
CA ASN A 54 9.47 2.88 10.38
C ASN A 54 9.46 4.18 11.22
N CYS A 55 8.83 4.17 12.40
CA CYS A 55 8.80 5.28 13.34
C CYS A 55 9.78 5.09 14.51
#